data_AF-A0A7H4MTP0-F1
#
_entry.id   AF-A0A7H4MTP0-F1
#
_cell.length_a   1.000
_cell.length_b   1.000
_cell.length_c   1.000
_cell.angle_alpha   90.00
_cell.angle_beta   90.00
_cell.angle_gamma   90.00
#
_symmetry.space_group_name_H-M   'P 1'
#
loop_
_entity.id
_entity.type
_entity.pdbx_description
1 polymer ?
#
loop_
_entity_poly.entity_id
_entity_poly.type
_entity_poly.pdbx_seq_one_letter_code
_entity_poly.pdbx_strand_id
1 'polypeptide(L)'
;MARKTKPLTDTEIKAAKPKDADYQLYDGDGLTLLIKSSGSKLWQFRYYRPLTKQRTKQSFGAYPAVSLSHARKLRAESRVLLAKDIDPQEHQKEQERNSQEAKTNTFLLVAERWWNVKKASVTEDYADDIWRSLERDVFPAIGDISVTEIKAHTLVKAVQPVQARGALETVRRLCQRINEVMIYAQNTGLIDAVPSVNIGKAFEKPQKKNMPSIRPDQLPQLMQTMRTASISMSTWCLFMWQLLTITRPAEAAEARWDEIDFDASEWKIPAARMKMNRDHTVPLSDEALSILEMMKSLSGNRELSSPVV
;
A
#
# COMPACT_ATOMS: atom_id res chain seq x y z
N MET A 1 -16.88 59.34 17.14
CA MET A 1 -15.91 59.04 16.05
C MET A 1 -14.98 57.94 16.52
N ALA A 2 -14.74 56.90 15.72
CA ALA A 2 -13.76 55.87 16.06
C ALA A 2 -12.36 56.50 16.10
N ARG A 3 -11.61 56.33 17.20
CA ARG A 3 -10.20 56.76 17.28
C ARG A 3 -9.41 56.01 16.20
N LYS A 4 -8.86 56.74 15.21
CA LYS A 4 -7.92 56.18 14.23
C LYS A 4 -6.61 55.87 14.93
N THR A 5 -6.21 54.60 14.94
CA THR A 5 -4.91 54.16 15.46
C THR A 5 -3.81 54.57 14.47
N LYS A 6 -2.74 55.20 14.96
CA LYS A 6 -1.52 55.45 14.17
C LYS A 6 -0.80 54.11 13.93
N PRO A 7 -0.54 53.70 12.67
CA PRO A 7 0.20 52.47 12.38
C PRO A 7 1.62 52.52 12.92
N LEU A 8 2.16 51.36 13.30
CA LEU A 8 3.53 51.24 13.80
C LEU A 8 4.56 51.36 12.67
N THR A 9 5.75 51.81 13.05
CA THR A 9 6.95 51.79 12.21
C THR A 9 7.99 50.81 12.76
N ASP A 10 8.86 50.27 11.89
CA ASP A 10 9.94 49.37 12.33
C ASP A 10 10.87 50.03 13.35
N THR A 11 11.07 51.34 13.25
CA THR A 11 11.87 52.11 14.22
C THR A 11 11.22 52.15 15.59
N GLU A 12 9.91 52.42 15.68
CA GLU A 12 9.15 52.38 16.93
C GLU A 12 9.16 50.97 17.55
N ILE A 13 9.03 49.92 16.72
CA ILE A 13 9.08 48.53 17.18
C ILE A 13 10.45 48.18 17.74
N LYS A 14 11.54 48.57 17.07
CA LYS A 14 12.91 48.34 17.55
C LYS A 14 13.17 49.09 18.86
N ALA A 15 12.73 50.35 18.96
CA ALA A 15 12.91 51.19 20.14
C ALA A 15 12.08 50.75 21.36
N ALA A 16 11.02 49.97 21.16
CA ALA A 16 10.19 49.46 22.24
C ALA A 16 10.98 48.53 23.19
N LYS A 17 11.16 48.96 24.44
CA LYS A 17 11.86 48.22 25.51
C LYS A 17 10.86 47.49 26.43
N PRO A 18 11.23 46.34 27.01
CA PRO A 18 10.44 45.72 28.06
C PRO A 18 10.24 46.65 29.25
N LYS A 19 9.12 46.46 29.96
CA LYS A 19 8.75 47.17 31.19
C LYS A 19 8.43 46.13 32.27
N ASP A 20 8.17 46.59 33.49
CA ASP A 20 7.81 45.72 34.64
C ASP A 20 6.57 44.85 34.38
N ALA A 21 5.68 45.30 33.50
CA ALA A 21 4.50 44.55 33.05
C ALA A 21 4.39 44.51 31.52
N ASP A 22 3.80 43.43 31.02
CA ASP A 22 3.46 43.24 29.61
C ASP A 22 2.59 44.39 29.09
N TYR A 23 2.95 44.94 27.94
CA TYR A 23 2.18 46.02 27.31
C TYR A 23 2.03 45.83 25.80
N GLN A 24 1.04 46.49 25.21
CA GLN A 24 0.70 46.33 23.79
C GLN A 24 0.91 47.64 23.02
N LEU A 25 1.54 47.53 21.85
CA LEU A 25 1.57 48.56 20.82
C LEU A 25 0.53 48.20 19.75
N TYR A 26 -0.17 49.20 19.21
CA TYR A 26 -1.28 48.98 18.28
C TYR A 26 -0.88 49.43 16.88
N ASP A 27 -0.99 48.53 15.89
CA ASP A 27 -0.75 48.85 14.46
C ASP A 27 -2.05 49.24 13.73
N GLY A 28 -3.20 48.89 14.29
CA GLY A 28 -4.51 49.12 13.68
C GLY A 28 -5.12 47.85 13.08
N ASP A 29 -6.41 47.93 12.78
CA ASP A 29 -7.21 46.83 12.24
C ASP A 29 -7.13 45.52 13.04
N GLY A 30 -6.99 45.64 14.36
CA GLY A 30 -6.87 44.49 15.28
C GLY A 30 -5.45 43.96 15.45
N LEU A 31 -4.46 44.41 14.67
CA LEU A 31 -3.06 43.99 14.85
C LEU A 31 -2.40 44.79 15.98
N THR A 32 -1.72 44.05 16.84
CA THR A 32 -1.01 44.56 18.01
C THR A 32 0.33 43.83 18.17
N LEU A 33 1.31 44.51 18.76
CA LEU A 33 2.57 43.91 19.18
C LEU A 33 2.58 43.87 20.71
N LEU A 34 2.57 42.66 21.28
CA LEU A 34 2.76 42.44 22.70
C LEU A 34 4.25 42.47 23.02
N ILE A 35 4.67 43.39 23.88
CA ILE A 35 6.01 43.44 24.46
C ILE A 35 5.91 42.78 25.83
N LYS A 36 6.57 41.63 25.99
CA LYS A 36 6.66 40.94 27.27
C LYS A 36 7.69 41.60 28.18
N SER A 37 7.50 41.50 29.50
CA SER A 37 8.51 41.90 30.48
C SER A 37 9.84 41.15 30.30
N SER A 38 9.78 39.92 29.76
CA SER A 38 10.95 39.12 29.37
C SER A 38 11.74 39.67 28.17
N GLY A 39 11.26 40.72 27.50
CA GLY A 39 11.87 41.29 26.30
C GLY A 39 11.39 40.69 24.97
N SER A 40 10.63 39.59 24.99
CA SER A 40 10.05 39.01 23.78
C SER A 40 8.97 39.91 23.17
N LYS A 41 8.96 40.04 21.84
CA LYS A 41 7.98 40.84 21.09
C LYS A 41 7.13 39.91 20.23
N LEU A 42 5.82 39.88 20.46
CA LEU A 42 4.90 38.91 19.84
C LEU A 42 3.77 39.62 19.08
N TRP A 43 3.58 39.27 17.81
CA TRP A 43 2.46 39.78 17.02
C TRP A 43 1.16 39.10 17.44
N GLN A 44 0.13 39.90 17.70
CA GLN A 44 -1.20 39.44 18.07
C GLN A 44 -2.26 40.13 17.21
N PHE A 45 -3.13 39.33 16.62
CA PHE A 45 -4.32 39.80 15.90
C PHE A 45 -5.56 39.57 16.74
N ARG A 46 -6.25 40.66 17.07
CA ARG A 46 -7.45 40.70 17.91
C ARG A 46 -8.66 40.76 17.00
N TYR A 47 -9.59 39.82 17.18
CA TYR A 47 -10.82 39.76 16.40
C TYR A 47 -11.95 39.14 17.23
N TYR A 48 -13.15 39.12 16.65
CA TYR A 48 -14.32 38.45 17.22
C TYR A 48 -14.56 37.16 16.47
N ARG A 49 -14.71 36.04 17.19
CA ARG A 49 -15.04 34.76 16.55
C ARG A 49 -16.38 34.88 15.79
N PRO A 50 -16.48 34.40 14.53
CA PRO A 50 -17.69 34.56 13.73
C PRO A 50 -18.96 34.00 14.39
N LEU A 51 -18.88 32.82 15.01
CA LEU A 51 -20.03 32.12 15.61
C LEU A 51 -20.36 32.62 17.02
N THR A 52 -19.38 32.60 17.94
CA THR A 52 -19.63 32.91 19.36
C THR A 52 -19.60 34.39 19.68
N LYS A 53 -19.15 35.23 18.73
CA LYS A 53 -18.88 36.67 18.91
C LYS A 53 -17.99 36.98 20.12
N GLN A 54 -17.22 36.00 20.60
CA GLN A 54 -16.27 36.20 21.69
C GLN A 54 -15.01 36.90 21.16
N ARG A 55 -14.48 37.83 21.96
CA ARG A 55 -13.19 38.47 21.66
C ARG A 55 -12.07 37.45 21.83
N THR A 56 -11.24 37.32 20.81
CA THR A 56 -10.12 36.38 20.81
C THR A 56 -8.86 37.02 20.22
N LYS A 57 -7.71 36.39 20.46
CA LYS A 57 -6.40 36.84 19.97
C LYS A 57 -5.67 35.67 19.31
N GLN A 58 -5.27 35.82 18.04
CA GLN A 58 -4.38 34.90 17.34
C GLN A 58 -2.96 35.44 17.39
N SER A 59 -1.98 34.57 17.68
CA SER A 59 -0.57 34.92 17.59
C SER A 59 -0.08 34.73 16.16
N PHE A 60 0.68 35.69 15.63
CA PHE A 60 1.34 35.58 14.32
C PHE A 60 2.85 35.31 14.45
N GLY A 61 3.35 35.06 15.66
CA GLY A 61 4.75 34.76 15.92
C GLY A 61 5.54 35.94 16.48
N ALA A 62 6.85 35.73 16.65
CA ALA A 62 7.74 36.68 17.31
C ALA A 62 8.47 37.59 16.32
N TYR A 63 8.67 38.85 16.70
CA TYR A 63 9.60 39.75 16.02
C TYR A 63 11.04 39.47 16.53
N PRO A 64 12.07 39.44 15.67
CA PRO A 64 12.07 39.82 14.25
C PRO A 64 11.78 38.70 13.24
N ALA A 65 11.60 37.44 13.68
CA ALA A 65 11.33 36.32 12.78
C ALA A 65 10.11 36.57 11.87
N VAL A 66 9.09 37.25 12.39
CA VAL A 66 7.98 37.80 11.63
C VAL A 66 8.10 39.34 11.62
N SER A 67 8.38 39.88 10.43
CA SER A 67 8.48 41.32 10.21
C SER A 67 7.13 42.02 10.32
N LEU A 68 7.13 43.34 10.49
CA LEU A 68 5.90 44.15 10.47
C LEU A 68 5.12 43.97 9.16
N SER A 69 5.81 43.94 8.02
CA SER A 69 5.18 43.74 6.71
C SER A 69 4.49 42.38 6.61
N HIS A 70 5.15 41.31 7.09
CA HIS A 70 4.57 39.98 7.10
C HIS A 70 3.37 39.88 8.08
N ALA A 71 3.48 40.47 9.28
CA ALA A 71 2.38 40.53 10.24
C ALA A 71 1.15 41.26 9.67
N ARG A 72 1.35 42.34 8.89
CA ARG A 72 0.26 43.03 8.17
C ARG A 72 -0.37 42.18 7.06
N LYS A 73 0.43 41.37 6.36
CA LYS A 73 -0.06 40.40 5.36
C LYS A 73 -0.94 39.34 6.02
N LEU A 74 -0.45 38.69 7.08
CA LEU A 74 -1.21 37.70 7.87
C LEU A 74 -2.52 38.29 8.41
N ARG A 75 -2.49 39.54 8.92
CA ARG A 75 -3.69 40.28 9.31
C ARG A 75 -4.69 40.38 8.15
N ALA A 76 -4.23 40.77 6.96
CA ALA A 76 -5.11 40.94 5.80
C ALA A 76 -5.76 39.59 5.40
N GLU A 77 -4.98 38.51 5.38
CA GLU A 77 -5.46 37.15 5.13
C GLU A 77 -6.50 36.70 6.16
N SER A 78 -6.23 36.88 7.46
CA SER A 78 -7.19 36.57 8.52
C SER A 78 -8.47 37.40 8.41
N ARG A 79 -8.40 38.66 7.98
CA ARG A 79 -9.59 39.50 7.74
C ARG A 79 -10.41 39.01 6.56
N VAL A 80 -9.78 38.48 5.50
CA VAL A 80 -10.49 37.87 4.36
C VAL A 80 -11.24 36.61 4.81
N LEU A 81 -10.64 35.78 5.68
CA LEU A 81 -11.33 34.62 6.27
C LEU A 81 -12.54 35.05 7.11
N LEU A 82 -12.37 36.07 7.96
CA LEU A 82 -13.46 36.61 8.77
C LEU A 82 -14.60 37.20 7.93
N ALA A 83 -14.31 37.80 6.78
CA ALA A 83 -15.32 38.29 5.85
C ALA A 83 -16.16 37.16 5.22
N LYS A 84 -15.66 35.92 5.26
CA LYS A 84 -16.36 34.70 4.86
C LYS A 84 -16.95 33.93 6.05
N ASP A 85 -17.01 34.56 7.23
CA ASP A 85 -17.43 33.94 8.49
C ASP A 85 -16.59 32.71 8.93
N ILE A 86 -15.34 32.60 8.44
CA ILE A 86 -14.40 31.53 8.84
C ILE A 86 -13.51 32.05 9.97
N ASP A 87 -13.41 31.29 11.07
CA ASP A 87 -12.49 31.58 12.18
C ASP A 87 -11.02 31.30 11.75
N PRO A 88 -10.13 32.31 11.70
CA PRO A 88 -8.75 32.13 11.29
C PRO A 88 -7.94 31.13 12.13
N GLN A 89 -8.22 31.02 13.44
CA GLN A 89 -7.54 30.06 14.31
C GLN A 89 -7.96 28.62 14.02
N GLU A 90 -9.26 28.39 13.86
CA GLU A 90 -9.76 27.06 13.54
C GLU A 90 -9.32 26.64 12.14
N HIS A 91 -9.33 27.57 11.17
CA HIS A 91 -8.79 27.31 9.84
C HIS A 91 -7.30 26.94 9.87
N GLN A 92 -6.49 27.65 10.66
CA GLN A 92 -5.06 27.31 10.80
C GLN A 92 -4.86 25.94 11.47
N LYS A 93 -5.58 25.65 12.56
CA LYS A 93 -5.54 24.33 13.21
C LYS A 93 -5.96 23.21 12.28
N GLU A 94 -7.00 23.43 11.48
CA GLU A 94 -7.48 22.48 10.48
C GLU A 94 -6.40 22.20 9.44
N GLN A 95 -5.73 23.25 8.93
CA GLN A 95 -4.61 23.07 8.00
C GLN A 95 -3.43 22.30 8.62
N GLU A 96 -3.09 22.60 9.89
CA GLU A 96 -2.02 21.90 10.61
C GLU A 96 -2.38 20.43 10.84
N ARG A 97 -3.62 20.14 11.26
CA ARG A 97 -4.14 18.77 11.40
C ARG A 97 -4.08 18.03 10.07
N ASN A 98 -4.60 18.62 9.00
CA ASN A 98 -4.62 17.99 7.68
C ASN A 98 -3.20 17.74 7.15
N SER A 99 -2.25 18.64 7.44
CA SER A 99 -0.83 18.42 7.10
C SER A 99 -0.21 17.28 7.91
N GLN A 100 -0.55 17.13 9.19
CA GLN A 100 -0.07 16.02 10.01
C GLN A 100 -0.68 14.69 9.56
N GLU A 101 -1.99 14.66 9.32
CA GLU A 101 -2.70 13.50 8.79
C GLU A 101 -2.18 13.08 7.42
N ALA A 102 -1.87 14.04 6.54
CA ALA A 102 -1.25 13.76 5.24
C ALA A 102 0.11 13.05 5.37
N LYS A 103 0.88 13.34 6.44
CA LYS A 103 2.16 12.67 6.73
C LYS A 103 1.99 11.29 7.34
N THR A 104 0.89 11.02 8.04
CA THR A 104 0.64 9.75 8.75
C THR A 104 -0.29 8.79 7.99
N ASN A 105 -0.93 9.26 6.92
CA ASN A 105 -1.85 8.50 6.07
C ASN A 105 -1.35 8.45 4.62
N THR A 106 -0.04 8.23 4.45
CA THR A 106 0.55 7.95 3.13
C THR A 106 0.06 6.60 2.61
N PHE A 107 0.12 6.40 1.28
CA PHE A 107 -0.31 5.15 0.65
C PHE A 107 0.40 3.93 1.24
N LEU A 108 1.71 4.03 1.53
CA LEU A 108 2.49 2.96 2.13
C LEU A 108 1.98 2.60 3.53
N LEU A 109 1.78 3.59 4.41
CA LEU A 109 1.29 3.34 5.77
C LEU A 109 -0.13 2.75 5.76
N VAL A 110 -0.98 3.21 4.84
CA VAL A 110 -2.32 2.65 4.67
C VAL A 110 -2.26 1.23 4.10
N ALA A 111 -1.34 0.95 3.17
CA ALA A 111 -1.09 -0.38 2.65
C ALA A 111 -0.60 -1.33 3.75
N GLU A 112 0.26 -0.90 4.67
CA GLU A 112 0.67 -1.71 5.84
C GLU A 112 -0.51 -2.05 6.76
N ARG A 113 -1.38 -1.08 7.04
CA ARG A 113 -2.59 -1.29 7.85
C ARG A 113 -3.55 -2.27 7.18
N TRP A 114 -3.80 -2.09 5.87
CA TRP A 114 -4.56 -3.03 5.06
C TRP A 114 -3.92 -4.42 5.07
N TRP A 115 -2.59 -4.48 4.96
CA TRP A 115 -1.82 -5.72 4.91
C TRP A 115 -1.98 -6.56 6.16
N ASN A 116 -1.95 -5.92 7.33
CA ASN A 116 -2.16 -6.59 8.61
C ASN A 116 -3.51 -7.30 8.72
N VAL A 117 -4.53 -6.81 8.00
CA VAL A 117 -5.84 -7.47 7.91
C VAL A 117 -5.83 -8.55 6.83
N LYS A 118 -5.31 -8.23 5.63
CA LYS A 118 -5.35 -9.13 4.46
C LYS A 118 -4.55 -10.41 4.70
N LYS A 119 -3.37 -10.33 5.33
CA LYS A 119 -2.45 -11.46 5.51
C LYS A 119 -3.05 -12.65 6.25
N ALA A 120 -4.04 -12.42 7.12
CA ALA A 120 -4.74 -13.49 7.84
C ALA A 120 -5.67 -14.34 6.94
N SER A 121 -6.01 -13.84 5.75
CA SER A 121 -6.95 -14.48 4.81
C SER A 121 -6.28 -15.15 3.63
N VAL A 122 -4.95 -15.16 3.56
CA VAL A 122 -4.16 -15.66 2.43
C VAL A 122 -3.04 -16.58 2.91
N THR A 123 -2.56 -17.46 2.04
CA THR A 123 -1.37 -18.28 2.31
C THR A 123 -0.12 -17.40 2.38
N GLU A 124 0.89 -17.83 3.13
CA GLU A 124 2.15 -17.09 3.32
C GLU A 124 2.84 -16.74 2.00
N ASP A 125 2.99 -17.71 1.09
CA ASP A 125 3.60 -17.46 -0.23
C ASP A 125 2.85 -16.43 -1.07
N TYR A 126 1.51 -16.51 -1.06
CA TYR A 126 0.69 -15.54 -1.78
C TYR A 126 0.75 -14.17 -1.09
N ALA A 127 0.93 -14.16 0.23
CA ALA A 127 1.08 -12.95 0.98
C ALA A 127 2.37 -12.22 0.54
N ASP A 128 3.48 -12.94 0.55
CA ASP A 128 4.78 -12.46 0.09
C ASP A 128 4.75 -11.91 -1.34
N ASP A 129 4.10 -12.62 -2.28
CA ASP A 129 3.98 -12.14 -3.67
C ASP A 129 3.19 -10.82 -3.77
N ILE A 130 2.12 -10.67 -2.99
CA ILE A 130 1.37 -9.41 -2.96
C ILE A 130 2.25 -8.27 -2.47
N TRP A 131 2.89 -8.43 -1.32
CA TRP A 131 3.69 -7.35 -0.72
C TRP A 131 4.88 -6.97 -1.60
N ARG A 132 5.65 -7.96 -2.06
CA ARG A 132 6.80 -7.74 -2.96
C ARG A 132 6.42 -7.01 -4.24
N SER A 133 5.23 -7.28 -4.79
CA SER A 133 4.76 -6.57 -5.99
C SER A 133 4.47 -5.09 -5.74
N LEU A 134 3.90 -4.75 -4.59
CA LEU A 134 3.60 -3.37 -4.23
C LEU A 134 4.90 -2.62 -3.95
N GLU A 135 5.81 -3.26 -3.22
CA GLU A 135 7.13 -2.72 -2.90
C GLU A 135 7.96 -2.43 -4.15
N ARG A 136 7.98 -3.36 -5.12
CA ARG A 136 8.75 -3.17 -6.34
C ARG A 136 8.12 -2.19 -7.31
N ASP A 137 6.80 -2.27 -7.51
CA ASP A 137 6.14 -1.65 -8.68
C ASP A 137 5.19 -0.49 -8.32
N VAL A 138 4.88 -0.24 -7.05
CA VAL A 138 3.88 0.77 -6.64
C VAL A 138 4.44 1.78 -5.65
N PHE A 139 5.03 1.33 -4.54
CA PHE A 139 5.55 2.21 -3.49
C PHE A 139 6.59 3.23 -3.97
N PRO A 140 7.51 2.92 -4.91
CA PRO A 140 8.48 3.90 -5.39
C PRO A 140 7.83 5.12 -6.06
N ALA A 141 6.60 4.97 -6.58
CA ALA A 141 5.89 6.05 -7.28
C ALA A 141 4.90 6.81 -6.39
N ILE A 142 4.21 6.12 -5.48
CA ILE A 142 3.09 6.70 -4.71
C ILE A 142 3.12 6.43 -3.22
N GLY A 143 4.11 5.69 -2.71
CA GLY A 143 4.16 5.23 -1.32
C GLY A 143 4.10 6.37 -0.31
N ASP A 144 4.79 7.48 -0.58
CA ASP A 144 4.87 8.65 0.31
C ASP A 144 3.75 9.68 0.11
N ILE A 145 2.84 9.44 -0.84
CA ILE A 145 1.74 10.37 -1.14
C ILE A 145 0.58 10.08 -0.20
N SER A 146 0.01 11.12 0.42
CA SER A 146 -1.22 11.00 1.22
C SER A 146 -2.36 10.41 0.40
N VAL A 147 -3.08 9.42 0.95
CA VAL A 147 -4.23 8.81 0.26
C VAL A 147 -5.34 9.83 -0.07
N THR A 148 -5.42 10.94 0.68
CA THR A 148 -6.37 12.04 0.42
C THR A 148 -6.02 12.86 -0.83
N GLU A 149 -4.76 12.86 -1.24
CA GLU A 149 -4.26 13.62 -2.39
C GLU A 149 -4.13 12.76 -3.66
N ILE A 150 -4.21 11.43 -3.51
CA ILE A 150 -4.07 10.50 -4.62
C ILE A 150 -5.26 10.61 -5.57
N LYS A 151 -4.95 10.83 -6.85
CA LYS A 151 -5.92 10.90 -7.94
C LYS A 151 -5.73 9.71 -8.88
N ALA A 152 -6.79 9.39 -9.64
CA ALA A 152 -6.78 8.26 -10.58
C ALA A 152 -5.60 8.31 -11.57
N HIS A 153 -5.26 9.49 -12.10
CA HIS A 153 -4.13 9.64 -13.03
C HIS A 153 -2.77 9.36 -12.38
N THR A 154 -2.61 9.65 -11.09
CA THR A 154 -1.38 9.33 -10.33
C THR A 154 -1.22 7.82 -10.21
N LEU A 155 -2.32 7.11 -9.92
CA LEU A 155 -2.34 5.65 -9.86
C LEU A 155 -2.03 5.01 -11.22
N VAL A 156 -2.59 5.55 -12.31
CA VAL A 156 -2.30 5.07 -13.67
C VAL A 156 -0.82 5.25 -13.99
N LYS A 157 -0.25 6.43 -13.71
CA LYS A 157 1.19 6.69 -13.90
C LYS A 157 2.07 5.73 -13.10
N ALA A 158 1.68 5.36 -11.88
CA ALA A 158 2.42 4.42 -11.05
C ALA A 158 2.55 3.04 -11.70
N VAL A 159 1.50 2.57 -12.38
CA VAL A 159 1.46 1.22 -12.98
C VAL A 159 1.98 1.21 -14.44
N GLN A 160 2.06 2.38 -15.09
CA GLN A 160 2.50 2.52 -16.49
C GLN A 160 3.89 1.92 -16.80
N PRO A 161 4.92 2.00 -15.92
CA PRO A 161 6.20 1.33 -16.15
C PRO A 161 6.07 -0.20 -16.28
N VAL A 162 5.13 -0.82 -15.56
CA VAL A 162 4.89 -2.27 -15.63
C VAL A 162 4.26 -2.66 -16.96
N GLN A 163 3.34 -1.83 -17.45
CA GLN A 163 2.74 -1.98 -18.78
C GLN A 163 3.81 -1.87 -19.87
N ALA A 164 4.72 -0.89 -19.77
CA ALA A 164 5.79 -0.67 -20.75
C ALA A 164 6.73 -1.89 -20.88
N ARG A 165 6.84 -2.72 -19.83
CA ARG A 165 7.57 -4.00 -19.85
C ARG A 165 6.78 -5.15 -20.49
N GLY A 166 5.53 -4.94 -20.89
CA GLY A 166 4.65 -5.95 -21.47
C GLY A 166 3.97 -6.88 -20.46
N ALA A 167 4.11 -6.63 -19.15
CA ALA A 167 3.59 -7.50 -18.09
C ALA A 167 2.11 -7.20 -17.76
N LEU A 168 1.21 -7.39 -18.72
CA LEU A 168 -0.21 -6.99 -18.61
C LEU A 168 -0.97 -7.70 -17.48
N GLU A 169 -0.65 -8.97 -17.19
CA GLU A 169 -1.27 -9.69 -16.06
C GLU A 169 -0.82 -9.10 -14.71
N THR A 170 0.46 -8.69 -14.61
CA THR A 170 0.97 -7.97 -13.44
C THR A 170 0.28 -6.62 -13.28
N VAL A 171 0.08 -5.86 -14.37
CA VAL A 171 -0.70 -4.60 -14.37
C VAL A 171 -2.09 -4.82 -13.78
N ARG A 172 -2.81 -5.86 -14.24
CA ARG A 172 -4.14 -6.20 -13.73
C ARG A 172 -4.12 -6.49 -12.24
N ARG A 173 -3.17 -7.30 -11.76
CA ARG A 173 -3.03 -7.65 -10.33
C ARG A 173 -2.67 -6.44 -9.48
N LEU A 174 -1.80 -5.56 -9.96
CA LEU A 174 -1.44 -4.31 -9.27
C LEU A 174 -2.65 -3.37 -9.17
N CYS A 175 -3.43 -3.21 -10.25
CA CYS A 175 -4.65 -2.40 -10.19
C CYS A 175 -5.64 -2.93 -9.13
N GLN A 176 -5.78 -4.26 -9.03
CA GLN A 176 -6.62 -4.87 -8.01
C GLN A 176 -6.08 -4.59 -6.60
N ARG A 177 -4.77 -4.80 -6.37
CA ARG A 177 -4.12 -4.58 -5.07
C ARG A 177 -4.22 -3.12 -4.63
N ILE A 178 -3.94 -2.17 -5.53
CA ILE A 178 -4.14 -0.74 -5.28
C ILE A 178 -5.58 -0.44 -4.91
N ASN A 179 -6.54 -1.04 -5.61
CA ASN A 179 -7.96 -0.83 -5.33
C ASN A 179 -8.36 -1.37 -3.95
N GLU A 180 -7.83 -2.52 -3.54
CA GLU A 180 -8.05 -3.06 -2.19
C GLU A 180 -7.52 -2.12 -1.09
N VAL A 181 -6.33 -1.53 -1.28
CA VAL A 181 -5.76 -0.54 -0.34
C VAL A 181 -6.63 0.72 -0.26
N MET A 182 -7.09 1.25 -1.40
CA MET A 182 -7.93 2.46 -1.41
C MET A 182 -9.34 2.20 -0.85
N ILE A 183 -9.91 1.01 -1.07
CA ILE A 183 -11.17 0.60 -0.43
C ILE A 183 -10.98 0.51 1.09
N TYR A 184 -9.85 -0.02 1.56
CA TYR A 184 -9.53 -0.02 2.99
C TYR A 184 -9.45 1.40 3.55
N ALA A 185 -8.81 2.33 2.83
CA ALA A 185 -8.76 3.74 3.21
C ALA A 185 -10.17 4.35 3.33
N GLN A 186 -11.07 4.04 2.40
CA GLN A 186 -12.46 4.49 2.46
C GLN A 186 -13.20 3.91 3.68
N ASN A 187 -13.09 2.60 3.90
CA ASN A 187 -13.78 1.92 4.99
C ASN A 187 -13.27 2.35 6.38
N THR A 188 -12.04 2.88 6.46
CA THR A 188 -11.46 3.44 7.68
C THR A 188 -11.69 4.95 7.82
N GLY A 189 -12.44 5.56 6.90
CA GLY A 189 -12.81 6.97 6.95
C GLY A 189 -11.70 7.95 6.55
N LEU A 190 -10.64 7.48 5.90
CA LEU A 190 -9.54 8.34 5.44
C LEU A 190 -9.87 9.09 4.14
N ILE A 191 -10.75 8.52 3.32
CA ILE A 191 -11.21 9.13 2.06
C ILE A 191 -12.70 8.86 1.86
N ASP A 192 -13.40 9.80 1.21
CA ASP A 192 -14.82 9.63 0.91
C ASP A 192 -15.06 8.84 -0.38
N ALA A 193 -14.16 9.00 -1.37
CA ALA A 193 -14.30 8.41 -2.69
C ALA A 193 -13.03 7.66 -3.11
N VAL A 194 -13.22 6.48 -3.72
CA VAL A 194 -12.12 5.61 -4.16
C VAL A 194 -11.69 5.98 -5.59
N PRO A 195 -10.50 6.57 -5.80
CA PRO A 195 -10.04 6.98 -7.14
C PRO A 195 -9.58 5.78 -8.01
N SER A 196 -9.44 4.59 -7.43
CA SER A 196 -8.87 3.40 -8.08
C SER A 196 -9.90 2.49 -8.77
N VAL A 197 -11.21 2.69 -8.58
CA VAL A 197 -12.26 1.72 -8.96
C VAL A 197 -12.16 1.21 -10.41
N ASN A 198 -11.72 2.07 -11.33
CA ASN A 198 -11.64 1.74 -12.76
C ASN A 198 -10.26 1.97 -13.39
N ILE A 199 -9.18 2.10 -12.60
CA ILE A 199 -7.85 2.41 -13.17
C ILE A 199 -7.36 1.33 -14.13
N GLY A 200 -7.77 0.07 -13.93
CA GLY A 200 -7.47 -1.04 -14.83
C GLY A 200 -7.97 -0.82 -16.27
N LYS A 201 -8.99 0.02 -16.49
CA LYS A 201 -9.50 0.34 -17.83
C LYS A 201 -8.61 1.31 -18.61
N ALA A 202 -7.64 1.95 -17.96
CA ALA A 202 -6.64 2.78 -18.64
C ALA A 202 -5.56 1.94 -19.33
N PHE A 203 -5.54 0.62 -19.11
CA PHE A 203 -4.53 -0.29 -19.62
C PHE A 203 -5.11 -1.25 -20.64
N GLU A 204 -4.25 -1.72 -21.55
CA GLU A 204 -4.58 -2.82 -22.43
C GLU A 204 -4.88 -4.09 -21.63
N LYS A 205 -5.90 -4.83 -22.07
CA LYS A 205 -6.22 -6.11 -21.45
C LYS A 205 -5.20 -7.15 -21.92
N PRO A 206 -4.71 -8.03 -21.02
CA PRO A 206 -3.93 -9.18 -21.44
C PRO A 206 -4.71 -9.98 -22.48
N GLN A 207 -4.08 -10.25 -23.62
CA GLN A 207 -4.66 -11.20 -24.56
C GLN A 207 -4.60 -12.59 -23.96
N LYS A 208 -5.75 -13.26 -23.86
CA LYS A 208 -5.84 -14.61 -23.32
C LYS A 208 -5.17 -15.58 -24.29
N LYS A 209 -3.93 -15.96 -24.01
CA LYS A 209 -3.26 -17.08 -24.69
C LYS A 209 -3.43 -18.33 -23.83
N ASN A 210 -4.26 -19.27 -24.28
CA ASN A 210 -4.37 -20.56 -23.62
C ASN A 210 -3.07 -21.34 -23.82
N MET A 211 -2.61 -22.07 -22.80
CA MET A 211 -1.53 -23.03 -22.98
C MET A 211 -2.10 -24.24 -23.74
N PRO A 212 -1.57 -24.58 -24.93
CA PRO A 212 -2.06 -25.73 -25.68
C PRO A 212 -1.81 -27.01 -24.89
N SER A 213 -2.82 -27.88 -24.81
CA SER A 213 -2.69 -29.21 -24.23
C SER A 213 -2.14 -30.18 -25.26
N ILE A 214 -1.43 -31.21 -24.79
CA ILE A 214 -1.00 -32.33 -25.64
C ILE A 214 -2.24 -33.15 -26.00
N ARG A 215 -2.47 -33.36 -27.30
CA ARG A 215 -3.60 -34.19 -27.75
C ARG A 215 -3.25 -35.68 -27.63
N PRO A 216 -4.24 -36.58 -27.48
CA PRO A 216 -3.98 -38.03 -27.36
C PRO A 216 -3.14 -38.62 -28.50
N ASP A 217 -3.33 -38.13 -29.73
CA ASP A 217 -2.56 -38.54 -30.92
C ASP A 217 -1.09 -38.10 -30.88
N GLN A 218 -0.75 -37.11 -30.07
CA GLN A 218 0.62 -36.61 -29.89
C GLN A 218 1.35 -37.31 -28.74
N LEU A 219 0.63 -38.05 -27.88
CA LEU A 219 1.20 -38.74 -26.74
C LEU A 219 2.29 -39.76 -27.13
N PRO A 220 2.16 -40.58 -28.20
CA PRO A 220 3.23 -41.48 -28.63
C PRO A 220 4.53 -40.75 -28.96
N GLN A 221 4.45 -39.58 -29.61
CA GLN A 221 5.62 -38.77 -29.95
C GLN A 221 6.29 -38.20 -28.69
N LEU A 222 5.48 -37.71 -27.73
CA LEU A 222 6.00 -37.25 -26.44
C LEU A 222 6.75 -38.38 -25.72
N MET A 223 6.15 -39.57 -25.65
CA MET A 223 6.74 -40.73 -25.00
C MET A 223 8.07 -41.16 -25.64
N GLN A 224 8.15 -41.14 -26.97
CA GLN A 224 9.41 -41.41 -27.68
C GLN A 224 10.47 -40.33 -27.39
N THR A 225 10.07 -39.07 -27.41
CA THR A 225 10.98 -37.94 -27.13
C THR A 225 11.55 -38.06 -25.72
N MET A 226 10.70 -38.33 -24.72
CA MET A 226 11.11 -38.49 -23.32
C MET A 226 12.06 -39.66 -23.10
N ARG A 227 11.92 -40.76 -23.85
CA ARG A 227 12.85 -41.90 -23.79
C ARG A 227 14.25 -41.56 -24.30
N THR A 228 14.35 -40.70 -25.31
CA THR A 228 15.62 -40.30 -25.92
C THR A 228 16.21 -39.01 -25.35
N ALA A 229 15.45 -38.32 -24.49
CA ALA A 229 15.86 -37.05 -23.91
C ALA A 229 17.04 -37.27 -22.94
N SER A 230 18.01 -36.35 -22.97
CA SER A 230 19.13 -36.33 -22.03
C SER A 230 18.68 -35.75 -20.67
N ILE A 231 17.86 -36.49 -19.93
CA ILE A 231 17.38 -36.15 -18.59
C ILE A 231 17.79 -37.22 -17.58
N SER A 232 17.84 -36.86 -16.30
CA SER A 232 18.10 -37.86 -15.26
C SER A 232 16.94 -38.85 -15.16
N MET A 233 17.26 -40.07 -14.71
CA MET A 233 16.24 -41.10 -14.47
C MET A 233 15.19 -40.62 -13.45
N SER A 234 15.60 -39.86 -12.42
CA SER A 234 14.68 -39.29 -11.44
C SER A 234 13.68 -38.30 -12.06
N THR A 235 14.13 -37.42 -12.95
CA THR A 235 13.24 -36.50 -13.68
C THR A 235 12.30 -37.25 -14.62
N TRP A 236 12.79 -38.31 -15.28
CA TRP A 236 11.94 -39.16 -16.11
C TRP A 236 10.86 -39.88 -15.30
N CYS A 237 11.23 -40.48 -14.16
CA CYS A 237 10.28 -41.12 -13.26
C CYS A 237 9.24 -40.13 -12.71
N LEU A 238 9.64 -38.92 -12.30
CA LEU A 238 8.69 -37.89 -11.86
C LEU A 238 7.72 -37.49 -12.97
N PHE A 239 8.21 -37.30 -14.19
CA PHE A 239 7.35 -37.01 -15.32
C PHE A 239 6.33 -38.12 -15.56
N MET A 240 6.76 -39.38 -15.55
CA MET A 240 5.88 -40.54 -15.73
C MET A 240 4.87 -40.68 -14.60
N TRP A 241 5.33 -40.51 -13.36
CA TRP A 241 4.49 -40.49 -12.17
C TRP A 241 3.38 -39.43 -12.28
N GLN A 242 3.75 -38.20 -12.67
CA GLN A 242 2.79 -37.13 -12.85
C GLN A 242 1.82 -37.40 -14.02
N LEU A 243 2.31 -38.00 -15.11
CA LEU A 243 1.48 -38.35 -16.27
C LEU A 243 0.46 -39.45 -15.95
N LEU A 244 0.83 -40.44 -15.12
CA LEU A 244 -0.04 -41.55 -14.74
C LEU A 244 -1.06 -41.16 -13.67
N THR A 245 -0.68 -40.26 -12.76
CA THR A 245 -1.55 -39.80 -11.66
C THR A 245 -2.35 -38.54 -11.97
N ILE A 246 -1.91 -37.75 -12.96
CA ILE A 246 -2.50 -36.46 -13.36
C ILE A 246 -2.56 -35.45 -12.19
N THR A 247 -1.72 -35.64 -11.17
CA THR A 247 -1.62 -34.73 -10.03
C THR A 247 -0.87 -33.45 -10.40
N ARG A 248 -1.00 -32.42 -9.55
CA ARG A 248 -0.28 -31.17 -9.77
C ARG A 248 1.23 -31.40 -9.63
N PRO A 249 2.07 -30.60 -10.32
CA PRO A 249 3.52 -30.77 -10.24
C PRO A 249 4.07 -30.78 -8.81
N ALA A 250 3.59 -29.91 -7.93
CA ALA A 250 4.02 -29.85 -6.53
C ALA A 250 3.55 -31.07 -5.73
N GLU A 251 2.30 -31.52 -5.94
CA GLU A 251 1.78 -32.73 -5.28
C GLU A 251 2.62 -33.96 -5.64
N ALA A 252 2.92 -34.13 -6.93
CA ALA A 252 3.76 -35.20 -7.45
C ALA A 252 5.20 -35.13 -6.92
N ALA A 253 5.82 -33.95 -6.96
CA ALA A 253 7.21 -33.74 -6.55
C ALA A 253 7.46 -33.94 -5.05
N GLU A 254 6.46 -33.64 -4.23
CA GLU A 254 6.56 -33.70 -2.77
C GLU A 254 5.82 -34.92 -2.19
N ALA A 255 5.39 -35.87 -3.04
CA ALA A 255 4.77 -37.12 -2.60
C ALA A 255 5.60 -37.78 -1.50
N ARG A 256 4.98 -38.54 -0.60
CA ARG A 256 5.69 -39.24 0.48
C ARG A 256 5.41 -40.73 0.49
N TRP A 257 6.37 -41.52 0.96
CA TRP A 257 6.22 -42.97 1.01
C TRP A 257 5.10 -43.43 1.94
N ASP A 258 4.87 -42.72 3.05
CA ASP A 258 3.81 -42.99 4.02
C ASP A 258 2.40 -42.65 3.50
N GLU A 259 2.31 -41.94 2.37
CA GLU A 259 1.05 -41.66 1.67
C GLU A 259 0.66 -42.78 0.69
N ILE A 260 1.56 -43.72 0.39
CA ILE A 260 1.35 -44.79 -0.60
C ILE A 260 0.96 -46.09 0.10
N ASP A 261 -0.22 -46.59 -0.26
CA ASP A 261 -0.71 -47.91 0.12
C ASP A 261 -0.53 -48.86 -1.07
N PHE A 262 0.57 -49.63 -1.06
CA PHE A 262 0.89 -50.57 -2.13
C PHE A 262 -0.11 -51.73 -2.20
N ASP A 263 -0.68 -52.14 -1.06
CA ASP A 263 -1.64 -53.25 -1.01
C ASP A 263 -2.99 -52.82 -1.59
N ALA A 264 -3.45 -51.61 -1.26
CA ALA A 264 -4.67 -51.05 -1.82
C ALA A 264 -4.47 -50.45 -3.23
N SER A 265 -3.22 -50.29 -3.68
CA SER A 265 -2.85 -49.56 -4.90
C SER A 265 -3.40 -48.12 -4.90
N GLU A 266 -3.22 -47.41 -3.78
CA GLU A 266 -3.74 -46.06 -3.58
C GLU A 266 -2.66 -45.09 -3.08
N TRP A 267 -2.70 -43.85 -3.55
CA TRP A 267 -1.96 -42.73 -2.98
C TRP A 267 -2.93 -41.76 -2.29
N LYS A 268 -2.76 -41.57 -0.98
CA LYS A 268 -3.64 -40.74 -0.14
C LYS A 268 -2.94 -39.43 0.22
N ILE A 269 -3.26 -38.36 -0.51
CA ILE A 269 -2.71 -37.03 -0.27
C ILE A 269 -3.54 -36.33 0.82
N PRO A 270 -2.93 -35.96 1.96
CA PRO A 270 -3.66 -35.36 3.08
C PRO A 270 -4.12 -33.93 2.74
N ALA A 271 -5.26 -33.54 3.30
CA ALA A 271 -5.86 -32.20 3.17
C ALA A 271 -4.86 -31.06 3.42
N ALA A 272 -3.95 -31.23 4.39
CA ALA A 272 -2.94 -30.25 4.74
C ALA A 272 -1.99 -29.86 3.58
N ARG A 273 -1.79 -30.76 2.61
CA ARG A 273 -0.98 -30.52 1.40
C ARG A 273 -1.82 -30.14 0.19
N MET A 274 -3.15 -30.19 0.31
CA MET A 274 -4.08 -29.93 -0.78
C MET A 274 -4.57 -28.49 -0.77
N LYS A 275 -4.52 -27.84 -1.94
CA LYS A 275 -4.99 -26.47 -2.13
C LYS A 275 -6.45 -26.22 -1.70
N MET A 276 -7.28 -27.27 -1.72
CA MET A 276 -8.71 -27.21 -1.35
C MET A 276 -9.00 -27.75 0.06
N ASN A 277 -7.96 -28.07 0.85
CA ASN A 277 -8.06 -28.59 2.21
C ASN A 277 -9.01 -29.80 2.35
N ARG A 278 -8.90 -30.74 1.40
CA ARG A 278 -9.66 -31.99 1.37
C ARG A 278 -8.71 -33.12 0.98
N ASP A 279 -8.81 -34.25 1.67
CA ASP A 279 -8.06 -35.46 1.34
C ASP A 279 -8.35 -35.89 -0.10
N HIS A 280 -7.31 -36.35 -0.79
CA HIS A 280 -7.40 -36.79 -2.17
C HIS A 280 -6.76 -38.16 -2.32
N THR A 281 -7.59 -39.14 -2.68
CA THR A 281 -7.13 -40.49 -3.02
C THR A 281 -6.97 -40.61 -4.52
N VAL A 282 -5.79 -41.03 -4.96
CA VAL A 282 -5.45 -41.33 -6.35
C VAL A 282 -5.27 -42.84 -6.49
N PRO A 283 -6.07 -43.54 -7.30
CA PRO A 283 -5.83 -44.95 -7.61
C PRO A 283 -4.58 -45.09 -8.48
N LEU A 284 -3.75 -46.08 -8.19
CA LEU A 284 -2.50 -46.33 -8.87
C LEU A 284 -2.65 -47.50 -9.84
N SER A 285 -2.22 -47.32 -11.08
CA SER A 285 -2.10 -48.43 -12.03
C SER A 285 -0.81 -49.22 -11.79
N ASP A 286 -0.73 -50.42 -12.37
CA ASP A 286 0.48 -51.26 -12.32
C ASP A 286 1.72 -50.51 -12.84
N GLU A 287 1.55 -49.66 -13.87
CA GLU A 287 2.62 -48.81 -14.38
C GLU A 287 3.05 -47.74 -13.36
N ALA A 288 2.10 -47.14 -12.64
CA ALA A 288 2.42 -46.15 -11.62
C ALA A 288 3.20 -46.77 -10.46
N LEU A 289 2.81 -47.97 -10.03
CA LEU A 289 3.54 -48.76 -9.03
C LEU A 289 4.94 -49.13 -9.52
N SER A 290 5.08 -49.54 -10.78
CA SER A 290 6.38 -49.85 -11.39
C SER A 290 7.33 -48.65 -11.40
N ILE A 291 6.79 -47.44 -11.61
CA ILE A 291 7.59 -46.20 -11.49
C ILE A 291 8.07 -46.00 -10.05
N LEU A 292 7.22 -46.21 -9.04
CA LEU A 292 7.60 -46.08 -7.63
C LEU A 292 8.70 -47.09 -7.25
N GLU A 293 8.62 -48.33 -7.73
CA GLU A 293 9.66 -49.34 -7.50
C GLU A 293 11.00 -48.93 -8.13
N MET A 294 10.97 -48.40 -9.35
CA MET A 294 12.15 -47.86 -10.01
C MET A 294 12.76 -46.71 -9.20
N MET A 295 11.95 -45.79 -8.71
CA MET A 295 12.39 -44.68 -7.86
C MET A 295 13.01 -45.16 -6.54
N LYS A 296 12.42 -46.19 -5.91
CA LYS A 296 12.94 -46.82 -4.68
C LYS A 296 14.34 -47.40 -4.86
N SER A 297 14.63 -47.95 -6.04
CA SER A 297 15.96 -48.48 -6.36
C SER A 297 17.02 -47.38 -6.55
N LEU A 298 16.59 -46.20 -7.03
CA LEU A 298 17.47 -45.05 -7.29
C LEU A 298 17.80 -44.25 -6.02
N SER A 299 16.91 -44.25 -5.02
CA SER A 299 17.08 -43.51 -3.75
C SER A 299 18.05 -44.16 -2.75
N GLY A 300 18.52 -45.39 -3.01
CA GLY A 300 19.73 -45.97 -2.41
C GLY A 300 19.75 -46.03 -0.88
N ASN A 301 18.73 -46.65 -0.25
CA ASN A 301 18.60 -46.81 1.21
C ASN A 301 18.70 -45.51 2.04
N ARG A 302 18.65 -44.33 1.43
CA ARG A 302 18.45 -43.09 2.18
C ARG A 302 16.99 -43.06 2.62
N GLU A 303 16.75 -42.84 3.91
CA GLU A 303 15.43 -42.48 4.43
C GLU A 303 15.03 -41.12 3.86
N LEU A 304 14.65 -41.10 2.59
CA LEU A 304 14.08 -39.95 1.93
C LEU A 304 12.59 -39.99 2.23
N SER A 305 12.06 -38.89 2.76
CA SER A 305 10.64 -38.74 3.02
C SER A 305 9.80 -38.70 1.75
N SER A 306 10.43 -38.63 0.57
CA SER A 306 9.78 -38.56 -0.74
C SER A 306 10.25 -39.65 -1.70
N PRO A 307 9.37 -40.21 -2.56
CA PRO A 307 9.77 -41.08 -3.65
C PRO A 307 10.44 -40.32 -4.80
N VAL A 308 10.41 -38.98 -4.80
CA VAL A 308 10.68 -38.17 -5.99
C VAL A 308 11.96 -37.32 -5.91
N VAL A 309 12.53 -37.16 -4.71
CA VAL A 309 13.71 -36.33 -4.45
C VAL A 309 14.77 -37.10 -3.69
#